data_AF-A0A523AYP5-F1
#
_entry.id   AF-A0A523AYP5-F1
#
_cell.length_a   1.000
_cell.length_b   1.000
_cell.length_c   1.000
_cell.angle_alpha   90.00
_cell.angle_beta   90.00
_cell.angle_gamma   90.00
#
_symmetry.space_group_name_H-M   'P 1'
#
loop_
_entity.id
_entity.type
_entity.pdbx_description
1 polymer ?
#
loop_
_entity_poly.entity_id
_entity_poly.type
_entity_poly.pdbx_seq_one_letter_code
_entity_poly.pdbx_strand_id
1 'polypeptide(L)'
;SLGERDHPTPLSYQVWRQHRVGMEPAVPGRLRLLAVASARARLLGEVRTFACVSCRSWFRELPLHELEERPKCPRCGSAEIGMAEEPEEEVRKAAELAERGREGEVWKKVVESARLLSRYGRLAALALAGRHITPRAAEEILKKEREFSTSFIERVLEKEREEMLRRWGK
;
A
#
# COMPACT_ATOMS: atom_id res chain seq x y z
N SER A 1 24.32 4.70 -54.48
CA SER A 1 23.45 4.47 -53.30
C SER A 1 24.30 4.63 -52.06
N LEU A 2 23.92 5.53 -51.14
CA LEU A 2 24.58 5.64 -49.84
C LEU A 2 24.25 4.36 -49.07
N GLY A 3 25.26 3.50 -48.88
CA GLY A 3 25.08 2.20 -48.23
C GLY A 3 24.66 2.37 -46.78
N GLU A 4 23.62 1.65 -46.38
CA GLU A 4 23.32 1.42 -44.97
C GLU A 4 24.55 0.77 -44.32
N ARG A 5 24.93 1.29 -43.15
CA ARG A 5 26.07 0.79 -42.37
C ARG A 5 25.53 0.11 -41.13
N ASP A 6 25.99 -1.12 -40.88
CA ASP A 6 25.57 -1.95 -39.73
C ASP A 6 26.15 -1.49 -38.37
N HIS A 7 26.97 -0.43 -38.38
CA HIS A 7 27.70 0.09 -37.22
C HIS A 7 27.95 1.60 -37.34
N PRO A 8 28.02 2.33 -36.20
CA PRO A 8 28.27 3.77 -36.19
C PRO A 8 29.66 4.09 -36.72
N THR A 9 29.83 5.31 -37.23
CA THR A 9 31.15 5.81 -37.61
C THR A 9 31.98 6.09 -36.36
N PRO A 10 33.32 6.15 -36.46
CA PRO A 10 34.17 6.55 -35.34
C PRO A 10 33.75 7.88 -34.70
N LEU A 11 33.22 8.82 -35.50
CA LEU A 11 32.69 10.10 -35.04
C LEU A 11 31.37 9.95 -34.26
N SER A 12 30.46 9.08 -34.71
CA SER A 12 29.19 8.82 -34.03
C SER A 12 29.29 7.72 -32.96
N TYR A 13 30.45 7.08 -32.79
CA TYR A 13 30.65 5.98 -31.86
C TYR A 13 30.37 6.37 -30.42
N GLN A 14 30.80 7.57 -29.99
CA GLN A 14 30.54 8.06 -28.64
C GLN A 14 29.05 8.32 -28.39
N VAL A 15 28.37 8.98 -29.34
CA VAL A 15 26.92 9.22 -29.30
C VAL A 15 26.14 7.90 -29.31
N TRP A 16 26.55 6.94 -30.13
CA TRP A 16 25.97 5.60 -30.20
C TRP A 16 26.17 4.79 -28.90
N ARG A 17 27.35 4.90 -28.27
CA ARG A 17 27.62 4.36 -26.93
C ARG A 17 26.71 4.98 -25.88
N GLN A 18 26.53 6.30 -25.92
CA GLN A 18 25.73 7.05 -24.95
C GLN A 18 24.24 6.69 -25.07
N HIS A 19 23.72 6.55 -26.30
CA HIS A 19 22.34 6.09 -26.53
C HIS A 19 22.09 4.64 -26.12
N ARG A 20 23.10 3.74 -26.18
CA ARG A 20 22.98 2.39 -25.59
C ARG A 20 22.92 2.40 -24.07
N VAL A 21 23.70 3.25 -23.42
CA VAL A 21 23.73 3.35 -21.94
C VAL A 21 22.51 4.11 -21.41
N GLY A 22 21.96 5.06 -22.17
CA GLY A 22 20.76 5.82 -21.82
C GLY A 22 19.43 5.10 -22.10
N MET A 23 19.43 4.02 -22.89
CA MET A 23 18.29 3.14 -23.15
C MET A 23 18.59 1.69 -22.79
N GLU A 24 19.36 1.43 -21.72
CA GLU A 24 19.36 0.07 -21.18
C GLU A 24 17.94 -0.21 -20.68
N PRO A 25 17.20 -1.20 -21.23
CA PRO A 25 16.07 -1.76 -20.52
C PRO A 25 16.63 -2.14 -19.16
N ALA A 26 16.14 -1.52 -18.09
CA ALA A 26 16.74 -1.75 -16.78
C ALA A 26 16.84 -3.26 -16.58
N VAL A 27 18.08 -3.75 -16.42
CA VAL A 27 18.36 -5.18 -16.26
C VAL A 27 17.32 -5.74 -15.29
N PRO A 28 16.68 -6.90 -15.53
CA PRO A 28 15.50 -7.33 -14.77
C PRO A 28 15.64 -7.17 -13.24
N GLY A 29 16.85 -7.36 -12.69
CA GLY A 29 17.17 -7.07 -11.28
C GLY A 29 17.03 -5.60 -10.87
N ARG A 30 17.46 -4.64 -11.69
CA ARG A 30 17.33 -3.19 -11.43
C ARG A 30 15.86 -2.76 -11.45
N LEU A 31 15.04 -3.26 -12.38
CA LEU A 31 13.60 -2.98 -12.39
C LEU A 31 12.90 -3.47 -11.12
N ARG A 32 13.22 -4.70 -10.70
CA ARG A 32 12.71 -5.27 -9.46
C ARG A 32 13.05 -4.41 -8.24
N LEU A 33 14.31 -4.01 -8.10
CA LEU A 33 14.76 -3.17 -6.98
C LEU A 33 14.04 -1.82 -6.96
N LEU A 34 13.88 -1.18 -8.12
CA LEU A 34 13.15 0.09 -8.24
C LEU A 34 11.68 -0.06 -7.88
N ALA A 35 11.02 -1.14 -8.31
CA ALA A 35 9.63 -1.42 -7.98
C ALA A 35 9.43 -1.60 -6.47
N VAL A 36 10.29 -2.41 -5.83
CA VAL A 36 10.28 -2.61 -4.37
C VAL A 36 10.53 -1.30 -3.62
N ALA A 37 11.54 -0.52 -4.03
CA ALA A 37 11.88 0.74 -3.37
C ALA A 37 10.73 1.77 -3.49
N SER A 38 10.14 1.89 -4.68
CA SER A 38 9.00 2.76 -4.94
C SER A 38 7.77 2.35 -4.12
N ALA A 39 7.46 1.06 -4.10
CA ALA A 39 6.37 0.52 -3.29
C ALA A 39 6.60 0.73 -1.79
N ARG A 40 7.83 0.54 -1.30
CA ARG A 40 8.20 0.81 0.10
C ARG A 40 7.90 2.26 0.47
N ALA A 41 8.38 3.20 -0.33
CA ALA A 41 8.20 4.63 -0.08
C ALA A 41 6.72 5.00 -0.08
N ARG A 42 5.95 4.50 -1.06
CA ARG A 42 4.50 4.70 -1.14
C ARG A 42 3.78 4.16 0.09
N LEU A 43 4.00 2.90 0.46
CA LEU A 43 3.28 2.26 1.57
C LEU A 43 3.57 2.95 2.90
N LEU A 44 4.83 3.35 3.15
CA LEU A 44 5.19 4.06 4.38
C LEU A 44 4.63 5.49 4.43
N GLY A 45 4.58 6.17 3.28
CA GLY A 45 4.08 7.53 3.16
C GLY A 45 2.55 7.64 3.03
N GLU A 46 1.85 6.54 2.82
CA GLU A 46 0.39 6.52 2.69
C GLU A 46 -0.25 7.08 3.96
N VAL A 47 -1.08 8.10 3.80
CA VAL A 47 -1.85 8.72 4.89
C VAL A 47 -3.21 8.06 4.98
N ARG A 48 -3.61 7.67 6.19
CA ARG A 48 -4.89 7.01 6.46
C ARG A 48 -5.51 7.59 7.72
N THR A 49 -6.83 7.57 7.76
CA THR A 49 -7.58 7.92 8.97
C THR A 49 -7.73 6.68 9.84
N PHE A 50 -7.24 6.75 11.08
CA PHE A 50 -7.42 5.72 12.09
C PHE A 50 -8.57 6.08 13.02
N ALA A 51 -9.34 5.07 13.42
CA ALA A 51 -10.47 5.26 14.33
C ALA A 51 -10.59 4.10 15.32
N CYS A 52 -10.96 4.41 16.56
CA CYS A 52 -11.25 3.38 17.56
C CYS A 52 -12.68 2.86 17.39
N VAL A 53 -12.84 1.57 17.08
CA VAL A 53 -14.14 0.92 16.95
C VAL A 53 -14.84 0.76 18.29
N SER A 54 -14.06 0.57 19.36
CA SER A 54 -14.59 0.33 20.71
C SER A 54 -15.31 1.55 21.29
N CYS A 55 -14.63 2.72 21.33
CA CYS A 55 -15.19 3.94 21.92
C CYS A 55 -15.73 4.95 20.91
N ARG A 56 -15.46 4.77 19.60
CA ARG A 56 -15.93 5.66 18.50
C ARG A 56 -15.63 7.15 18.69
N SER A 57 -14.64 7.45 19.53
CA SER A 57 -14.39 8.81 20.02
C SER A 57 -12.93 9.25 19.85
N TRP A 58 -12.12 8.43 19.19
CA TRP A 58 -10.75 8.76 18.82
C TRP A 58 -10.58 8.54 17.33
N PHE A 59 -10.10 9.58 16.66
CA PHE A 59 -9.83 9.63 15.24
C PHE A 59 -8.50 10.35 15.05
N ARG A 60 -7.69 9.91 14.09
CA ARG A 60 -6.46 10.60 13.72
C ARG A 60 -6.04 10.24 12.31
N GLU A 61 -5.75 11.24 11.50
CA GLU A 61 -5.09 11.08 10.21
C GLU A 61 -3.57 11.13 10.39
N LEU A 62 -2.86 10.09 9.95
CA LEU A 62 -1.39 10.03 10.01
C LEU A 62 -0.81 9.11 8.92
N PRO A 63 0.45 9.32 8.51
CA PRO A 63 1.13 8.42 7.58
C PRO A 63 1.49 7.09 8.25
N LEU A 64 1.47 5.99 7.48
CA LEU A 64 1.64 4.64 8.04
C LEU A 64 2.96 4.41 8.79
N HIS A 65 4.04 5.11 8.43
CA HIS A 65 5.32 4.99 9.14
C HIS A 65 5.28 5.55 10.57
N GLU A 66 4.37 6.48 10.87
CA GLU A 66 4.16 7.03 12.22
C GLU A 66 3.24 6.19 13.10
N LEU A 67 2.52 5.22 12.51
CA LEU A 67 1.68 4.32 13.27
C LEU A 67 2.54 3.45 14.20
N GLU A 68 2.11 3.31 15.46
CA GLU A 68 2.74 2.38 16.39
C GLU A 68 2.64 0.94 15.88
N GLU A 69 3.62 0.08 16.20
CA GLU A 69 3.60 -1.31 15.75
C GLU A 69 2.37 -2.09 16.24
N ARG A 70 1.88 -1.77 17.44
CA ARG A 70 0.68 -2.33 18.07
C ARG A 70 -0.22 -1.17 18.52
N PRO A 71 -0.97 -0.54 17.61
CA PRO A 71 -1.70 0.68 17.92
C PRO A 71 -2.79 0.41 18.95
N LYS A 72 -2.91 1.31 19.93
CA LYS A 72 -3.98 1.31 20.93
C LYS A 72 -4.67 2.66 20.97
N CYS A 73 -5.95 2.66 21.33
CA CYS A 73 -6.69 3.89 21.52
C CYS A 73 -6.15 4.65 22.73
N PRO A 74 -5.69 5.90 22.58
CA PRO A 74 -5.21 6.69 23.72
C PRO A 74 -6.34 7.13 24.66
N ARG A 75 -7.61 7.02 24.24
CA ARG A 75 -8.77 7.38 25.08
C ARG A 75 -9.29 6.22 25.94
N CYS A 76 -9.32 4.99 25.42
CA CYS A 76 -9.91 3.83 26.13
C CYS A 76 -8.99 2.61 26.25
N GLY A 77 -7.78 2.65 25.67
CA GLY A 77 -6.82 1.54 25.73
C GLY A 77 -7.13 0.34 24.82
N SER A 78 -8.27 0.34 24.11
CA SER A 78 -8.63 -0.74 23.18
C SER A 78 -7.63 -0.88 22.03
N ALA A 79 -7.37 -2.12 21.60
CA ALA A 79 -6.58 -2.43 20.41
C ALA A 79 -7.42 -2.44 19.12
N GLU A 80 -8.73 -2.22 19.21
CA GLU A 80 -9.66 -2.22 18.08
C GLU A 80 -9.58 -0.91 17.28
N ILE A 81 -8.38 -0.63 16.76
CA ILE A 81 -8.10 0.49 15.87
C ILE A 81 -8.27 0.04 14.43
N GLY A 82 -9.22 0.63 13.73
CA GLY A 82 -9.43 0.46 12.29
C GLY A 82 -8.83 1.62 11.49
N MET A 83 -8.85 1.48 10.17
CA MET A 83 -8.38 2.48 9.23
C MET A 83 -9.33 2.68 8.04
N ALA A 84 -9.27 3.85 7.43
CA ALA A 84 -10.04 4.26 6.27
C ALA A 84 -9.21 5.18 5.34
N GLU A 85 -9.64 5.28 4.07
CA GLU A 85 -9.06 6.22 3.08
C GLU A 85 -9.68 7.60 3.20
N GLU A 86 -10.93 7.62 3.66
CA GLU A 86 -11.74 8.81 3.85
C GLU A 86 -11.13 9.71 4.94
N PRO A 87 -11.25 11.05 4.81
CA PRO A 87 -10.69 12.00 5.76
C PRO A 87 -11.33 11.90 7.14
N GLU A 88 -10.64 12.42 8.17
CA GLU A 88 -11.06 12.28 9.57
C GLU A 88 -12.53 12.65 9.82
N GLU A 89 -12.99 13.75 9.23
CA GLU A 89 -14.35 14.26 9.38
C GLU A 89 -15.42 13.33 8.79
N GLU A 90 -15.11 12.66 7.68
CA GLU A 90 -16.03 11.69 7.07
C GLU A 90 -16.11 10.40 7.88
N VAL A 91 -14.98 9.94 8.41
CA VAL A 91 -14.92 8.76 9.28
C VAL A 91 -15.63 9.02 10.60
N ARG A 92 -15.49 10.23 11.15
CA ARG A 92 -16.23 10.67 12.35
C ARG A 92 -17.74 10.65 12.11
N LYS A 93 -18.21 11.24 11.01
CA LYS A 93 -19.64 11.18 10.62
C LYS A 93 -20.13 9.75 10.43
N ALA A 94 -19.31 8.89 9.82
CA ALA A 94 -19.66 7.48 9.64
C ALA A 94 -19.80 6.74 10.98
N ALA A 95 -18.94 7.04 11.96
CA ALA A 95 -19.03 6.49 13.30
C ALA A 95 -20.33 6.92 14.02
N GLU A 96 -20.68 8.21 13.96
CA GLU A 96 -21.91 8.74 14.55
C GLU A 96 -23.17 8.13 13.93
N LEU A 97 -23.17 7.92 12.61
CA LEU A 97 -24.28 7.25 11.92
C LEU A 97 -24.39 5.78 12.35
N ALA A 98 -23.25 5.08 12.51
CA ALA A 98 -23.23 3.70 12.97
C ALA A 98 -23.77 3.57 14.40
N GLU A 99 -23.48 4.51 15.31
CA GLU A 99 -24.07 4.55 16.67
C GLU A 99 -25.59 4.66 16.65
N ARG A 100 -26.14 5.33 15.64
CA ARG A 100 -27.60 5.46 15.41
C ARG A 100 -28.19 4.28 14.64
N GLY A 101 -27.45 3.18 14.49
CA GLY A 101 -27.88 1.98 13.76
C GLY A 101 -27.87 2.12 12.23
N ARG A 102 -27.28 3.20 11.68
CA ARG A 102 -27.19 3.46 10.24
C ARG A 102 -25.76 3.24 9.76
N GLU A 103 -25.29 2.00 9.86
CA GLU A 103 -23.91 1.65 9.50
C GLU A 103 -23.66 1.73 7.98
N GLY A 104 -22.85 2.70 7.57
CA GLY A 104 -22.43 2.89 6.18
C GLY A 104 -21.12 2.18 5.85
N GLU A 105 -20.78 2.15 4.56
CA GLU A 105 -19.61 1.44 4.04
C GLU A 105 -18.27 1.93 4.63
N VAL A 106 -18.13 3.24 4.89
CA VAL A 106 -16.91 3.80 5.52
C VAL A 106 -16.67 3.17 6.89
N TRP A 107 -17.69 3.11 7.74
CA TRP A 107 -17.54 2.53 9.08
C TRP A 107 -17.34 1.01 9.03
N LYS A 108 -17.98 0.30 8.09
CA LYS A 108 -17.71 -1.14 7.87
C LYS A 108 -16.24 -1.40 7.54
N LYS A 109 -15.62 -0.61 6.66
CA LYS A 109 -14.19 -0.72 6.34
C LYS A 109 -13.32 -0.52 7.59
N VAL A 110 -13.66 0.44 8.45
CA VAL A 110 -12.96 0.65 9.73
C VAL A 110 -13.09 -0.59 10.62
N VAL A 111 -14.29 -1.14 10.77
CA VAL A 111 -14.53 -2.35 11.59
C VAL A 111 -13.79 -3.57 11.04
N GLU A 112 -13.82 -3.79 9.73
CA GLU A 112 -13.13 -4.90 9.08
C GLU A 112 -11.61 -4.80 9.23
N SER A 113 -11.04 -3.63 8.99
CA SER A 113 -9.60 -3.39 9.14
C SER A 113 -9.15 -3.50 10.59
N ALA A 114 -9.98 -3.09 11.56
CA ALA A 114 -9.65 -3.20 12.99
C ALA A 114 -9.34 -4.64 13.42
N ARG A 115 -10.01 -5.64 12.82
CA ARG A 115 -9.74 -7.06 13.08
C ARG A 115 -8.33 -7.47 12.66
N LEU A 116 -7.86 -6.99 11.52
CA LEU A 116 -6.50 -7.26 11.02
C LEU A 116 -5.45 -6.49 11.81
N LEU A 117 -5.69 -5.19 12.09
CA LEU A 117 -4.78 -4.36 12.87
C LEU A 117 -4.62 -4.86 14.30
N SER A 118 -5.70 -5.32 14.94
CA SER A 118 -5.61 -5.92 16.29
C SER A 118 -4.69 -7.14 16.32
N ARG A 119 -4.73 -7.96 15.26
CA ARG A 119 -3.96 -9.21 15.16
C ARG A 119 -2.52 -9.01 14.72
N TYR A 120 -2.30 -8.20 13.67
CA TYR A 120 -1.01 -8.06 13.00
C TYR A 120 -0.37 -6.67 13.17
N GLY A 121 -1.03 -5.73 13.84
CA GLY A 121 -0.49 -4.41 14.13
C GLY A 121 -0.32 -3.53 12.87
N ARG A 122 0.70 -2.68 12.87
CA ARG A 122 1.03 -1.81 11.73
C ARG A 122 1.25 -2.58 10.42
N LEU A 123 1.73 -3.82 10.49
CA LEU A 123 1.93 -4.63 9.28
C LEU A 123 0.62 -4.85 8.51
N ALA A 124 -0.51 -4.99 9.22
CA ALA A 124 -1.82 -5.06 8.59
C ALA A 124 -2.21 -3.76 7.90
N ALA A 125 -1.91 -2.61 8.50
CA ALA A 125 -2.17 -1.31 7.87
C ALA A 125 -1.36 -1.16 6.56
N LEU A 126 -0.09 -1.57 6.58
CA LEU A 126 0.78 -1.59 5.40
C LEU A 126 0.25 -2.53 4.30
N ALA A 127 -0.31 -3.68 4.66
CA ALA A 127 -0.90 -4.59 3.68
C ALA A 127 -2.18 -3.99 3.06
N LEU A 128 -3.03 -3.38 3.89
CA LEU A 128 -4.29 -2.75 3.46
C LEU A 128 -4.08 -1.47 2.63
N ALA A 129 -2.93 -0.81 2.76
CA ALA A 129 -2.53 0.30 1.88
C ALA A 129 -2.11 -0.14 0.47
N GLY A 130 -2.06 -1.45 0.20
CA GLY A 130 -1.93 -1.95 -1.16
C GLY A 130 -3.10 -1.53 -2.03
N ARG A 131 -2.81 -1.12 -3.27
CA ARG A 131 -3.82 -0.69 -4.24
C ARG A 131 -4.81 -1.81 -4.52
N HIS A 132 -6.09 -1.52 -4.31
CA HIS A 132 -7.20 -2.47 -4.51
C HIS A 132 -7.11 -3.74 -3.64
N ILE A 133 -6.24 -3.76 -2.63
CA ILE A 133 -6.15 -4.89 -1.71
C ILE A 133 -7.40 -4.92 -0.84
N THR A 134 -8.10 -6.05 -0.91
CA THR A 134 -9.24 -6.34 -0.03
C THR A 134 -8.75 -6.85 1.32
N PRO A 135 -9.57 -6.80 2.40
CA PRO A 135 -9.21 -7.37 3.69
C PRO A 135 -8.80 -8.85 3.61
N ARG A 136 -9.46 -9.62 2.72
CA ARG A 136 -9.10 -11.02 2.46
C ARG A 136 -7.71 -11.15 1.83
N ALA A 137 -7.42 -10.37 0.80
CA ALA A 137 -6.10 -10.38 0.15
C ALA A 137 -5.00 -9.94 1.11
N ALA A 138 -5.25 -8.93 1.95
CA ALA A 138 -4.33 -8.50 3.01
C ALA A 138 -4.08 -9.65 4.01
N GLU A 139 -5.12 -10.35 4.45
CA GLU A 139 -4.96 -11.49 5.38
C GLU A 139 -4.11 -12.61 4.78
N GLU A 140 -4.22 -12.89 3.48
CA GLU A 140 -3.38 -13.88 2.79
C GLU A 140 -1.89 -13.51 2.81
N ILE A 141 -1.56 -12.22 2.70
CA ILE A 141 -0.18 -11.72 2.83
C ILE A 141 0.29 -11.90 4.28
N LEU A 142 -0.51 -11.45 5.25
CA LEU A 142 -0.17 -11.44 6.68
C LEU A 142 -0.04 -12.84 7.29
N LYS A 143 -0.66 -13.86 6.69
CA LYS A 143 -0.46 -15.27 7.08
C LYS A 143 0.93 -15.78 6.73
N LYS A 144 1.57 -15.22 5.70
CA LYS A 144 2.89 -15.63 5.19
C LYS A 144 4.01 -14.75 5.73
N GLU A 145 3.74 -13.47 5.94
CA GLU A 145 4.74 -12.45 6.27
C GLU A 145 4.52 -11.90 7.68
N ARG A 146 5.59 -11.87 8.48
CA ARG A 146 5.56 -11.44 9.88
C ARG A 146 6.21 -10.08 10.12
N GLU A 147 6.89 -9.54 9.12
CA GLU A 147 7.66 -8.31 9.21
C GLU A 147 7.58 -7.51 7.90
N PHE A 148 7.93 -6.22 7.96
CA PHE A 148 7.94 -5.34 6.79
C PHE A 148 9.23 -5.52 5.95
N SER A 149 9.39 -6.73 5.42
CA SER A 149 10.55 -7.16 4.61
C SER A 149 10.40 -6.79 3.13
N THR A 150 11.45 -7.01 2.36
CA THR A 150 11.37 -7.00 0.89
C THR A 150 10.34 -8.03 0.39
N SER A 151 10.31 -9.23 0.97
CA SER A 151 9.36 -10.27 0.55
C SER A 151 7.91 -9.86 0.80
N PHE A 152 7.63 -9.18 1.92
CA PHE A 152 6.32 -8.58 2.17
C PHE A 152 5.90 -7.61 1.07
N ILE A 153 6.77 -6.68 0.69
CA ILE A 153 6.47 -5.68 -0.34
C ILE A 153 6.23 -6.36 -1.70
N GLU A 154 7.00 -7.39 -2.02
CA GLU A 154 6.81 -8.16 -3.25
C GLU A 154 5.46 -8.87 -3.29
N ARG A 155 5.01 -9.44 -2.16
CA ARG A 155 3.67 -10.02 -2.07
C ARG A 155 2.57 -8.99 -2.18
N VAL A 156 2.76 -7.79 -1.62
CA VAL A 156 1.82 -6.69 -1.82
C VAL A 156 1.72 -6.36 -3.31
N LEU A 157 2.85 -6.17 -4.00
CA LEU A 157 2.87 -5.89 -5.44
C LEU A 157 2.23 -7.01 -6.28
N GLU A 158 2.49 -8.26 -5.94
CA GLU A 158 1.85 -9.43 -6.56
C GLU A 158 0.32 -9.37 -6.40
N LYS A 159 -0.16 -9.13 -5.18
CA LYS A 159 -1.60 -9.00 -4.89
C LYS A 159 -2.25 -7.79 -5.55
N GLU A 160 -1.58 -6.65 -5.62
CA GLU A 160 -2.07 -5.48 -6.36
C GLU A 160 -2.31 -5.84 -7.84
N ARG A 161 -1.38 -6.59 -8.45
CA ARG A 161 -1.51 -7.05 -9.84
C ARG A 161 -2.67 -8.04 -10.00
N GLU A 162 -2.79 -9.01 -9.10
CA GLU A 162 -3.90 -9.98 -9.11
C GLU A 162 -5.27 -9.30 -9.00
N GLU A 163 -5.43 -8.37 -8.06
CA GLU A 163 -6.68 -7.64 -7.84
C GLU A 163 -7.01 -6.68 -9.01
N MET A 164 -5.99 -6.04 -9.58
CA MET A 164 -6.15 -5.23 -10.79
C MET A 164 -6.67 -6.09 -11.95
N LEU A 165 -6.05 -7.24 -12.23
CA LEU A 165 -6.49 -8.15 -13.28
C LEU A 165 -7.89 -8.71 -13.01
N ARG A 166 -8.21 -9.03 -11.75
CA ARG A 166 -9.55 -9.49 -11.37
C ARG A 166 -10.63 -8.43 -11.66
N ARG A 167 -10.30 -7.15 -11.47
CA ARG A 167 -11.22 -6.03 -11.64
C ARG A 167 -11.41 -5.60 -13.10
N TRP A 168 -10.35 -5.66 -13.91
CA TRP A 168 -10.35 -5.11 -15.28
C TRP A 168 -9.91 -6.06 -16.40
N GLY A 169 -9.55 -7.31 -16.08
CA GLY A 169 -9.10 -8.30 -17.06
C GLY A 169 -10.21 -8.98 -17.86
N LYS A 170 -11.40 -8.36 -17.96
CA LYS A 170 -12.53 -8.81 -18.78
C LYS A 170 -12.74 -7.87 -19.95
#